data_AF-A0A349E9Y5-F1
#
_entry.id   AF-A0A349E9Y5-F1
#
_cell.length_a   1.000
_cell.length_b   1.000
_cell.length_c   1.000
_cell.angle_alpha   90.00
_cell.angle_beta   90.00
_cell.angle_gamma   90.00
#
_symmetry.space_group_name_H-M   'P 1'
#
loop_
_entity.id
_entity.type
_entity.pdbx_description
1 polymer ?
#
loop_
_entity_poly.entity_id
_entity_poly.type
_entity_poly.pdbx_seq_one_letter_code
_entity_poly.pdbx_strand_id
1 'polypeptide(L)'
;NLSCASIRLVLCFVLVPVPSAMAGTIVRISTGIGDYSIELLDDEAPITVQNFLNYVNRNDYNGTYIHRAVDNFVVQGGGYRFRPFEGPIDVPSDDPIQNEFNVSNTRGTVAMAKVDGDPNSATNQWFVNLVDNSASLDDSNGGFTVFGVVLGDGMITVDAIDALPFASLGVKASEAPYITPVYNDPKDFLYINAEVMQRFSAAPHVLESATGLLITSVSIDSGADLISMNFNAVSSSPNVVIRANAESVIPRKESFDGIAEYSTIDGRLRIPALEVNLNGAVSIVNNVVFVLTDQATGSFTLESFDQ
;
A
#
# COMPACT_ATOMS: atom_id res chain seq x y z
N ASN A 1 20.43 -39.13 -67.17
CA ASN A 1 19.79 -39.72 -65.98
C ASN A 1 20.73 -39.63 -64.77
N LEU A 2 20.72 -38.50 -64.08
CA LEU A 2 21.24 -38.36 -62.72
C LEU A 2 20.22 -37.50 -61.98
N SER A 3 19.46 -38.12 -61.09
CA SER A 3 18.39 -37.52 -60.28
C SER A 3 19.01 -36.86 -59.06
N CYS A 4 18.69 -35.58 -58.84
CA CYS A 4 19.09 -34.80 -57.69
C CYS A 4 18.02 -34.98 -56.60
N ALA A 5 18.35 -35.64 -55.49
CA ALA A 5 17.46 -35.82 -54.36
C ALA A 5 17.59 -34.62 -53.39
N SER A 6 16.55 -33.81 -53.28
CA SER A 6 16.47 -32.71 -52.31
C SER A 6 16.00 -33.24 -50.95
N ILE A 7 16.87 -33.19 -49.94
CA ILE A 7 16.53 -33.42 -48.54
C ILE A 7 15.83 -32.16 -48.00
N ARG A 8 14.56 -32.29 -47.61
CA ARG A 8 13.85 -31.23 -46.86
C ARG A 8 14.04 -31.46 -45.36
N LEU A 9 14.78 -30.56 -44.72
CA LEU A 9 14.90 -30.49 -43.26
C LEU A 9 13.64 -29.82 -42.71
N VAL A 10 12.80 -30.58 -42.00
CA VAL A 10 11.65 -30.04 -41.26
C VAL A 10 12.16 -29.62 -39.88
N LEU A 11 12.18 -28.30 -39.62
CA LEU A 11 12.54 -27.73 -38.33
C LEU A 11 11.30 -27.75 -37.43
N CYS A 12 11.22 -28.71 -36.51
CA CYS A 12 10.20 -28.72 -35.46
C CYS A 12 10.59 -27.69 -34.39
N PHE A 13 9.88 -26.56 -34.33
CA PHE A 13 9.94 -25.66 -33.18
C PHE A 13 9.21 -26.33 -32.01
N VAL A 14 9.96 -26.82 -31.03
CA VAL A 14 9.43 -27.20 -29.73
C VAL A 14 9.26 -25.90 -28.93
N LEU A 15 8.01 -25.46 -28.77
CA LEU A 15 7.65 -24.41 -27.82
C LEU A 15 7.84 -24.98 -26.41
N VAL A 16 8.94 -24.63 -25.77
CA VAL A 16 9.12 -24.87 -24.34
C VAL A 16 8.32 -23.79 -23.61
N PRO A 17 7.30 -24.14 -22.80
CA PRO A 17 6.66 -23.16 -21.94
C PRO A 17 7.71 -22.67 -20.93
N VAL A 18 8.03 -21.38 -21.01
CA VAL A 18 8.79 -20.70 -19.97
C VAL A 18 7.85 -20.64 -18.76
N PRO A 19 8.21 -21.19 -17.60
CA PRO A 19 7.44 -20.95 -16.39
C PRO A 19 7.48 -19.45 -16.13
N SER A 20 6.31 -18.81 -16.20
CA SER A 20 6.14 -17.50 -15.61
C SER A 20 6.34 -17.69 -14.11
N ALA A 21 7.48 -17.25 -13.58
CA ALA A 21 7.54 -16.98 -12.15
C ALA A 21 6.45 -15.94 -11.90
N MET A 22 5.38 -16.33 -11.24
CA MET A 22 4.41 -15.38 -10.72
C MET A 22 5.18 -14.64 -9.63
N ALA A 23 5.56 -13.39 -9.89
CA ALA A 23 6.03 -12.51 -8.82
C ALA A 23 4.92 -12.44 -7.77
N GLY A 24 5.29 -12.38 -6.48
CA GLY A 24 4.31 -12.37 -5.40
C GLY A 24 3.35 -11.18 -5.54
N THR A 25 2.14 -11.30 -5.00
CA THR A 25 1.18 -10.19 -4.98
C THR A 25 1.82 -8.97 -4.31
N ILE A 26 1.70 -7.79 -4.90
CA ILE A 26 2.30 -6.57 -4.34
C ILE A 26 1.22 -5.71 -3.69
N VAL A 27 1.46 -5.28 -2.46
CA VAL A 27 0.60 -4.32 -1.75
C VAL A 27 1.39 -3.07 -1.44
N ARG A 28 0.90 -1.91 -1.87
CA ARG A 28 1.45 -0.60 -1.50
C ARG A 28 0.79 -0.12 -0.22
N ILE A 29 1.61 0.28 0.74
CA ILE A 29 1.19 0.96 1.95
C ILE A 29 1.52 2.44 1.79
N SER A 30 0.48 3.27 1.64
CA SER A 30 0.65 4.72 1.54
C SER A 30 0.60 5.36 2.92
N THR A 31 1.49 6.30 3.21
CA THR A 31 1.54 6.99 4.51
C THR A 31 1.74 8.50 4.37
N GLY A 32 1.52 9.22 5.47
CA GLY A 32 1.76 10.66 5.54
C GLY A 32 3.22 11.11 5.36
N ILE A 33 4.19 10.19 5.43
CA ILE A 33 5.63 10.50 5.37
C ILE A 33 6.36 9.78 4.22
N GLY A 34 5.63 9.12 3.32
CA GLY A 34 6.19 8.31 2.24
C GLY A 34 5.51 6.95 2.14
N ASP A 35 5.68 6.29 1.01
CA ASP A 35 5.03 5.01 0.73
C ASP A 35 6.07 3.90 0.67
N TYR A 36 5.66 2.69 1.02
CA TYR A 36 6.46 1.49 0.82
C TYR A 36 5.59 0.38 0.22
N SER A 37 6.23 -0.64 -0.37
CA SER A 37 5.53 -1.78 -0.95
C SER A 37 5.97 -3.08 -0.29
N ILE A 38 5.05 -4.02 -0.20
CA ILE A 38 5.25 -5.36 0.33
C ILE A 38 5.04 -6.34 -0.82
N GLU A 39 5.99 -7.24 -1.05
CA GLU A 39 5.76 -8.46 -1.82
C GLU A 39 5.26 -9.54 -0.88
N LEU A 40 4.08 -10.10 -1.16
CA LEU A 40 3.48 -11.15 -0.38
C LEU A 40 4.09 -12.51 -0.73
N LEU A 41 4.24 -13.37 0.26
CA LEU A 41 4.78 -14.72 0.11
C LEU A 41 3.63 -15.71 -0.06
N ASP A 42 2.93 -15.61 -1.21
CA ASP A 42 1.70 -16.36 -1.50
C ASP A 42 1.87 -17.89 -1.31
N ASP A 43 3.05 -18.43 -1.65
CA ASP A 43 3.35 -19.87 -1.54
C ASP A 43 3.74 -20.31 -0.12
N GLU A 44 4.35 -19.43 0.68
CA GLU A 44 4.87 -19.75 2.02
C GLU A 44 3.80 -19.63 3.11
N ALA A 45 2.87 -18.68 2.96
CA ALA A 45 1.82 -18.39 3.94
C ALA A 45 0.45 -18.11 3.25
N PRO A 46 -0.10 -19.07 2.48
CA PRO A 46 -1.27 -18.83 1.64
C PRO A 46 -2.53 -18.41 2.41
N ILE A 47 -2.79 -18.99 3.60
CA ILE A 47 -3.97 -18.63 4.41
C ILE A 47 -3.81 -17.19 4.93
N THR A 48 -2.60 -16.84 5.36
CA THR A 48 -2.25 -15.55 5.92
C THR A 48 -2.29 -14.44 4.87
N VAL A 49 -1.73 -14.71 3.68
CA VAL A 49 -1.78 -13.80 2.53
C VAL A 49 -3.23 -13.57 2.09
N GLN A 50 -4.03 -14.64 1.97
CA GLN A 50 -5.44 -14.49 1.62
C GLN A 50 -6.21 -13.68 2.67
N ASN A 51 -5.95 -13.91 3.95
CA ASN A 51 -6.53 -13.13 5.04
C ASN A 51 -6.16 -11.65 4.95
N PHE A 52 -4.87 -11.32 4.78
CA PHE A 52 -4.42 -9.94 4.63
C PHE A 52 -5.06 -9.25 3.42
N LEU A 53 -5.09 -9.93 2.27
CA LEU A 53 -5.72 -9.43 1.05
C LEU A 53 -7.24 -9.23 1.20
N ASN A 54 -7.93 -10.02 2.04
CA ASN A 54 -9.35 -9.77 2.31
C ASN A 54 -9.57 -8.39 2.97
N TYR A 55 -8.73 -8.01 3.93
CA TYR A 55 -8.80 -6.68 4.54
C TYR A 55 -8.42 -5.57 3.55
N VAL A 56 -7.38 -5.78 2.74
CA VAL A 56 -6.99 -4.81 1.69
C VAL A 56 -8.14 -4.60 0.69
N ASN A 57 -8.71 -5.68 0.15
CA ASN A 57 -9.78 -5.61 -0.86
C ASN A 57 -11.10 -5.02 -0.34
N ARG A 58 -11.34 -5.08 0.98
CA ARG A 58 -12.48 -4.43 1.64
C ARG A 58 -12.20 -2.98 2.06
N ASN A 59 -11.00 -2.47 1.80
CA ASN A 59 -10.51 -1.17 2.30
C ASN A 59 -10.45 -1.07 3.84
N ASP A 60 -10.37 -2.21 4.54
CA ASP A 60 -10.39 -2.23 6.01
C ASP A 60 -9.15 -1.56 6.63
N TYR A 61 -8.04 -1.51 5.88
CA TYR A 61 -6.82 -0.82 6.31
C TYR A 61 -6.79 0.67 5.96
N ASN A 62 -7.68 1.15 5.09
CA ASN A 62 -7.72 2.56 4.71
C ASN A 62 -8.16 3.42 5.90
N GLY A 63 -7.37 4.47 6.16
CA GLY A 63 -7.55 5.35 7.31
C GLY A 63 -7.30 4.69 8.67
N THR A 64 -6.67 3.51 8.71
CA THR A 64 -6.09 2.98 9.96
C THR A 64 -4.79 3.72 10.26
N TYR A 65 -4.28 3.63 11.48
CA TYR A 65 -3.02 4.26 11.86
C TYR A 65 -2.04 3.24 12.44
N ILE A 66 -0.75 3.56 12.36
CA ILE A 66 0.27 2.81 13.07
C ILE A 66 0.07 3.03 14.56
N HIS A 67 -0.34 1.99 15.28
CA HIS A 67 -0.71 2.09 16.69
C HIS A 67 0.44 1.74 17.64
N ARG A 68 1.54 1.19 17.08
CA ARG A 68 2.72 0.80 17.84
C ARG A 68 3.96 0.77 16.95
N ALA A 69 4.95 1.62 17.22
CA ALA A 69 6.31 1.50 16.70
C ALA A 69 7.27 1.38 17.87
N VAL A 70 8.09 0.34 17.88
CA VAL A 70 9.04 0.06 18.97
C VAL A 70 10.44 -0.06 18.37
N ASP A 71 11.29 0.88 18.78
CA ASP A 71 12.68 0.97 18.33
C ASP A 71 13.41 -0.37 18.50
N ASN A 72 14.20 -0.73 17.48
CA ASN A 72 14.91 -2.01 17.39
C ASN A 72 14.00 -3.25 17.54
N PHE A 73 12.72 -3.15 17.18
CA PHE A 73 11.81 -4.29 17.20
C PHE A 73 10.88 -4.28 15.98
N VAL A 74 9.74 -3.59 16.04
CA VAL A 74 8.70 -3.67 15.00
C VAL A 74 7.88 -2.38 14.86
N VAL A 75 7.35 -2.16 13.65
CA VAL A 75 6.28 -1.20 13.37
C VAL A 75 4.99 -1.99 13.10
N GLN A 76 3.92 -1.72 13.85
CA GLN A 76 2.69 -2.52 13.87
C GLN A 76 1.45 -1.66 13.57
N GLY A 77 0.56 -2.20 12.74
CA GLY A 77 -0.64 -1.52 12.25
C GLY A 77 -1.83 -2.46 12.01
N GLY A 78 -2.86 -1.92 11.35
CA GLY A 78 -4.03 -2.67 10.84
C GLY A 78 -5.14 -2.97 11.85
N GLY A 79 -4.90 -2.76 13.15
CA GLY A 79 -5.86 -3.14 14.20
C GLY A 79 -6.90 -2.09 14.56
N TYR A 80 -6.56 -0.80 14.38
CA TYR A 80 -7.34 0.28 14.99
C TYR A 80 -7.55 1.48 14.06
N ARG A 81 -8.69 2.15 14.26
CA ARG A 81 -9.00 3.49 13.76
C ARG A 81 -9.14 4.44 14.93
N PHE A 82 -9.01 5.73 14.69
CA PHE A 82 -9.26 6.74 15.71
C PHE A 82 -10.66 7.35 15.52
N ARG A 83 -11.46 7.36 16.59
CA ARG A 83 -12.75 8.06 16.60
C ARG A 83 -12.68 9.28 17.53
N PRO A 84 -12.95 10.51 17.04
CA PRO A 84 -12.96 11.71 17.86
C PRO A 84 -13.85 11.54 19.11
N PHE A 85 -13.37 12.03 20.24
CA PHE A 85 -14.02 11.95 21.56
C PHE A 85 -14.21 10.54 22.14
N GLU A 86 -13.72 9.50 21.46
CA GLU A 86 -13.72 8.12 21.99
C GLU A 86 -12.31 7.52 22.07
N GLY A 87 -11.46 7.77 21.07
CA GLY A 87 -10.10 7.25 20.99
C GLY A 87 -9.96 6.05 20.03
N PRO A 88 -9.00 5.15 20.28
CA PRO A 88 -8.78 3.94 19.49
C PRO A 88 -9.99 3.01 19.47
N ILE A 89 -10.50 2.68 18.29
CA ILE A 89 -11.57 1.71 18.05
C ILE A 89 -11.08 0.57 17.17
N ASP A 90 -11.65 -0.62 17.34
CA ASP A 90 -11.22 -1.80 16.59
C ASP A 90 -11.66 -1.69 15.12
N VAL A 91 -10.74 -2.04 14.22
CA VAL A 91 -11.14 -2.47 12.88
C VAL A 91 -11.87 -3.80 13.04
N PRO A 92 -13.08 -3.97 12.47
CA PRO A 92 -13.75 -5.27 12.47
C PRO A 92 -12.82 -6.38 11.97
N SER A 93 -12.74 -7.49 12.69
CA SER A 93 -11.91 -8.63 12.35
C SER A 93 -12.76 -9.83 11.93
N ASP A 94 -12.24 -10.57 10.96
CA ASP A 94 -12.67 -11.92 10.64
C ASP A 94 -12.22 -12.92 11.73
N ASP A 95 -12.69 -14.17 11.64
CA ASP A 95 -12.27 -15.23 12.57
C ASP A 95 -10.74 -15.46 12.53
N PRO A 96 -10.13 -15.85 13.65
CA PRO A 96 -8.69 -16.13 13.69
C PRO A 96 -8.24 -17.20 12.71
N ILE A 97 -7.05 -17.03 12.14
CA ILE A 97 -6.45 -17.97 11.19
C ILE A 97 -5.41 -18.88 11.84
N GLN A 98 -5.20 -20.05 11.23
CA GLN A 98 -4.12 -20.96 11.60
C GLN A 98 -2.75 -20.31 11.36
N ASN A 99 -1.82 -20.51 12.29
CA ASN A 99 -0.42 -20.08 12.14
C ASN A 99 0.30 -20.89 11.04
N GLU A 100 0.98 -20.21 10.14
CA GLU A 100 1.76 -20.79 9.02
C GLU A 100 3.24 -20.42 9.13
N PHE A 101 3.78 -20.28 10.35
CA PHE A 101 5.18 -19.90 10.54
C PHE A 101 6.14 -20.90 9.86
N ASN A 102 6.83 -20.42 8.82
CA ASN A 102 7.83 -21.18 8.06
C ASN A 102 9.06 -20.32 7.66
N VAL A 103 8.95 -19.00 7.74
CA VAL A 103 10.01 -18.04 7.35
C VAL A 103 10.40 -17.21 8.57
N SER A 104 11.71 -17.09 8.82
CA SER A 104 12.26 -16.37 9.98
C SER A 104 11.93 -14.88 9.99
N ASN A 105 11.70 -14.34 11.19
CA ASN A 105 11.39 -12.92 11.45
C ASN A 105 12.64 -12.04 11.38
N THR A 106 13.23 -11.90 10.19
CA THR A 106 14.39 -11.02 9.95
C THR A 106 13.98 -9.62 9.53
N ARG A 107 14.90 -8.65 9.58
CA ARG A 107 14.64 -7.25 9.17
C ARG A 107 13.97 -7.17 7.80
N GLY A 108 12.94 -6.33 7.69
CA GLY A 108 12.17 -6.09 6.47
C GLY A 108 11.11 -7.14 6.15
N THR A 109 11.00 -8.21 6.92
CA THR A 109 9.87 -9.14 6.82
C THR A 109 8.61 -8.56 7.46
N VAL A 110 7.45 -8.95 6.94
CA VAL A 110 6.13 -8.58 7.43
C VAL A 110 5.45 -9.82 8.00
N ALA A 111 4.97 -9.75 9.24
CA ALA A 111 4.39 -10.88 9.94
C ALA A 111 3.09 -10.52 10.66
N MET A 112 2.26 -11.53 10.96
CA MET A 112 0.99 -11.33 11.67
C MET A 112 1.18 -11.17 13.17
N ALA A 113 0.54 -10.18 13.77
CA ALA A 113 0.46 -10.07 15.23
C ALA A 113 -0.52 -11.10 15.82
N LYS A 114 -0.26 -11.52 17.06
CA LYS A 114 -1.01 -12.56 17.77
C LYS A 114 -1.23 -12.21 19.23
N VAL A 115 -2.25 -12.80 19.82
CA VAL A 115 -2.47 -12.83 21.26
C VAL A 115 -1.45 -13.76 21.90
N ASP A 116 -0.81 -13.32 22.98
CA ASP A 116 0.16 -14.11 23.73
C ASP A 116 -0.45 -15.40 24.27
N GLY A 117 0.27 -16.51 24.13
CA GLY A 117 -0.19 -17.85 24.52
C GLY A 117 -1.21 -18.52 23.57
N ASP A 118 -1.65 -17.84 22.52
CA ASP A 118 -2.52 -18.42 21.48
C ASP A 118 -1.88 -18.30 20.07
N PRO A 119 -1.24 -19.39 19.58
CA PRO A 119 -0.57 -19.39 18.29
C PRO A 119 -1.49 -19.15 17.09
N ASN A 120 -2.79 -19.43 17.17
CA ASN A 120 -3.73 -19.35 16.05
C ASN A 120 -4.72 -18.19 16.21
N SER A 121 -4.27 -17.08 16.80
CA SER A 121 -5.11 -15.92 17.14
C SER A 121 -4.99 -14.74 16.17
N ALA A 122 -4.19 -14.87 15.10
CA ALA A 122 -3.98 -13.80 14.13
C ALA A 122 -5.28 -13.45 13.39
N THR A 123 -5.55 -12.15 13.22
CA THR A 123 -6.71 -11.63 12.48
C THR A 123 -6.30 -10.51 11.52
N ASN A 124 -6.36 -9.24 11.93
CA ASN A 124 -6.13 -8.08 11.06
C ASN A 124 -4.85 -7.29 11.37
N GLN A 125 -4.18 -7.56 12.48
CA GLN A 125 -2.96 -6.87 12.87
C GLN A 125 -1.72 -7.52 12.28
N TRP A 126 -0.81 -6.69 11.77
CA TRP A 126 0.46 -7.09 11.18
C TRP A 126 1.55 -6.12 11.60
N PHE A 127 2.80 -6.54 11.44
CA PHE A 127 3.96 -5.72 11.74
C PHE A 127 5.11 -5.94 10.75
N VAL A 128 5.95 -4.93 10.61
CA VAL A 128 7.23 -4.99 9.89
C VAL A 128 8.35 -5.12 10.91
N ASN A 129 9.25 -6.10 10.70
CA ASN A 129 10.45 -6.29 11.51
C ASN A 129 11.50 -5.20 11.21
N LEU A 130 11.86 -4.39 12.21
CA LEU A 130 12.90 -3.36 12.09
C LEU A 130 14.31 -3.96 12.23
N VAL A 131 14.46 -5.10 12.89
CA VAL A 131 15.75 -5.78 13.05
C VAL A 131 15.57 -7.28 12.84
N ASP A 132 16.65 -8.04 13.01
CA ASP A 132 16.53 -9.49 13.13
C ASP A 132 15.92 -9.86 14.49
N ASN A 133 14.67 -10.28 14.46
CA ASN A 133 13.88 -10.69 15.63
C ASN A 133 13.73 -12.21 15.72
N SER A 134 14.48 -13.00 14.93
CA SER A 134 14.37 -14.46 14.91
C SER A 134 14.50 -15.08 16.31
N ALA A 135 15.44 -14.58 17.12
CA ALA A 135 15.67 -15.08 18.47
C ALA A 135 14.47 -14.90 19.43
N SER A 136 13.57 -13.96 19.17
CA SER A 136 12.40 -13.68 20.02
C SER A 136 11.08 -14.10 19.38
N LEU A 137 10.95 -14.08 18.05
CA LEU A 137 9.69 -14.29 17.34
C LEU A 137 9.58 -15.63 16.60
N ASP A 138 10.67 -16.37 16.39
CA ASP A 138 10.59 -17.64 15.66
C ASP A 138 10.17 -18.81 16.56
N ASP A 139 10.56 -18.78 17.84
CA ASP A 139 10.23 -19.84 18.81
C ASP A 139 9.08 -19.47 19.76
N SER A 140 8.78 -18.18 19.93
CA SER A 140 7.74 -17.73 20.86
C SER A 140 6.34 -17.88 20.26
N ASN A 141 5.37 -18.26 21.09
CA ASN A 141 3.96 -18.41 20.69
C ASN A 141 3.76 -19.25 19.41
N GLY A 142 4.62 -20.26 19.17
CA GLY A 142 4.60 -21.10 17.97
C GLY A 142 5.17 -20.45 16.70
N GLY A 143 5.94 -19.36 16.84
CA GLY A 143 6.49 -18.57 15.73
C GLY A 143 5.50 -17.58 15.16
N PHE A 144 5.95 -16.40 14.72
CA PHE A 144 5.07 -15.38 14.10
C PHE A 144 5.12 -15.48 12.58
N THR A 145 3.97 -15.78 11.95
CA THR A 145 3.89 -16.07 10.51
C THR A 145 4.30 -14.86 9.68
N VAL A 146 5.50 -14.93 9.09
CA VAL A 146 5.97 -14.03 8.04
C VAL A 146 5.22 -14.35 6.75
N PHE A 147 4.59 -13.33 6.15
CA PHE A 147 3.77 -13.46 4.95
C PHE A 147 4.13 -12.46 3.86
N GLY A 148 5.17 -11.64 4.08
CA GLY A 148 5.61 -10.66 3.09
C GLY A 148 6.99 -10.10 3.39
N VAL A 149 7.54 -9.36 2.43
CA VAL A 149 8.81 -8.63 2.55
C VAL A 149 8.67 -7.23 1.98
N VAL A 150 9.28 -6.25 2.64
CA VAL A 150 9.33 -4.87 2.15
C VAL A 150 10.26 -4.78 0.94
N LEU A 151 9.77 -4.17 -0.14
CA LEU A 151 10.47 -4.04 -1.41
C LEU A 151 11.27 -2.73 -1.53
N GLY A 152 12.32 -2.78 -2.36
CA GLY A 152 13.12 -1.63 -2.76
C GLY A 152 13.67 -0.85 -1.57
N ASP A 153 13.56 0.48 -1.64
CA ASP A 153 13.99 1.39 -0.57
C ASP A 153 12.92 1.58 0.52
N GLY A 154 11.86 0.76 0.54
CA GLY A 154 10.73 0.92 1.45
C GLY A 154 11.11 0.91 2.94
N MET A 155 12.20 0.22 3.31
CA MET A 155 12.71 0.25 4.68
C MET A 155 13.18 1.63 5.13
N ILE A 156 13.57 2.54 4.22
CA ILE A 156 13.88 3.93 4.58
C ILE A 156 12.64 4.60 5.16
N THR A 157 11.47 4.37 4.56
CA THR A 157 10.20 4.89 5.07
C THR A 157 9.85 4.22 6.40
N VAL A 158 9.98 2.89 6.51
CA VAL A 158 9.65 2.18 7.76
C VAL A 158 10.54 2.64 8.93
N ASP A 159 11.84 2.83 8.70
CA ASP A 159 12.74 3.38 9.71
C ASP A 159 12.37 4.84 10.07
N ALA A 160 11.93 5.64 9.09
CA ALA A 160 11.45 7.00 9.35
C ALA A 160 10.15 7.03 10.17
N ILE A 161 9.30 5.99 10.06
CA ILE A 161 8.11 5.83 10.92
C ILE A 161 8.53 5.61 12.37
N ASP A 162 9.49 4.73 12.61
CA ASP A 162 10.01 4.42 13.96
C ASP A 162 10.68 5.65 14.61
N ALA A 163 11.30 6.51 13.81
CA ALA A 163 11.94 7.75 14.28
C ALA A 163 10.95 8.87 14.66
N LEU A 164 9.65 8.71 14.41
CA LEU A 164 8.65 9.71 14.80
C LEU A 164 8.42 9.73 16.31
N PRO A 165 8.04 10.89 16.88
CA PRO A 165 7.53 10.90 18.25
C PRO A 165 6.22 10.11 18.33
N PHE A 166 5.93 9.54 19.51
CA PHE A 166 4.73 8.75 19.73
C PHE A 166 3.90 9.23 20.92
N ALA A 167 2.61 8.94 20.88
CA ALA A 167 1.70 9.10 22.01
C ALA A 167 1.27 7.73 22.53
N SER A 168 1.05 7.63 23.84
CA SER A 168 0.46 6.45 24.47
C SER A 168 -1.00 6.69 24.79
N LEU A 169 -1.88 5.91 24.19
CA LEU A 169 -3.34 5.97 24.34
C LEU A 169 -3.90 4.71 25.02
N GLY A 170 -3.06 4.02 25.79
CA GLY A 170 -3.40 2.77 26.46
C GLY A 170 -3.10 1.53 25.61
N VAL A 171 -3.72 0.40 25.97
CA VAL A 171 -3.33 -0.93 25.44
C VAL A 171 -3.50 -1.05 23.92
N LYS A 172 -4.51 -0.40 23.35
CA LYS A 172 -4.78 -0.45 21.90
C LYS A 172 -3.76 0.35 21.09
N ALA A 173 -3.10 1.33 21.69
CA ALA A 173 -2.17 2.22 20.99
C ALA A 173 -1.10 2.69 21.98
N SER A 174 -0.16 1.80 22.30
CA SER A 174 0.83 2.03 23.34
C SER A 174 1.91 3.01 22.92
N GLU A 175 2.27 2.99 21.64
CA GLU A 175 3.38 3.75 21.03
C GLU A 175 2.96 4.22 19.62
N ALA A 176 1.87 5.00 19.54
CA ALA A 176 1.29 5.45 18.26
C ALA A 176 2.06 6.66 17.71
N PRO A 177 2.76 6.53 16.56
CA PRO A 177 3.54 7.62 16.00
C PRO A 177 2.68 8.76 15.46
N TYR A 178 3.16 9.98 15.58
CA TYR A 178 2.52 11.18 15.02
C TYR A 178 3.51 12.06 14.25
N ILE A 179 3.01 12.78 13.24
CA ILE A 179 3.83 13.44 12.22
C ILE A 179 4.16 14.90 12.53
N THR A 180 3.51 15.49 13.53
CA THR A 180 3.72 16.89 13.97
C THR A 180 4.79 16.97 15.07
N PRO A 181 5.38 18.16 15.33
CA PRO A 181 6.34 18.32 16.43
C PRO A 181 5.75 18.05 17.82
N VAL A 182 4.45 18.29 17.99
CA VAL A 182 3.70 18.06 19.24
C VAL A 182 2.34 17.51 18.86
N TYR A 183 1.95 16.39 19.50
CA TYR A 183 0.62 15.83 19.35
C TYR A 183 -0.44 16.76 19.94
N ASN A 184 -1.34 17.25 19.10
CA ASN A 184 -2.45 18.13 19.50
C ASN A 184 -3.81 17.62 18.99
N ASP A 185 -3.80 16.97 17.82
CA ASP A 185 -5.02 16.53 17.14
C ASP A 185 -4.87 15.05 16.72
N PRO A 186 -5.93 14.22 16.80
CA PRO A 186 -5.89 12.87 16.26
C PRO A 186 -5.47 12.76 14.79
N LYS A 187 -5.65 13.81 13.98
CA LYS A 187 -5.14 13.86 12.61
C LYS A 187 -3.61 13.87 12.52
N ASP A 188 -2.93 14.14 13.63
CA ASP A 188 -1.47 14.11 13.70
C ASP A 188 -0.92 12.69 13.64
N PHE A 189 -1.72 11.64 13.93
CA PHE A 189 -1.24 10.26 13.86
C PHE A 189 -0.77 9.89 12.46
N LEU A 190 0.15 8.93 12.38
CA LEU A 190 0.56 8.36 11.10
C LEU A 190 -0.49 7.37 10.60
N TYR A 191 -1.37 7.85 9.72
CA TYR A 191 -2.37 7.04 9.03
C TYR A 191 -1.78 6.32 7.82
N ILE A 192 -2.43 5.23 7.44
CA ILE A 192 -2.08 4.41 6.29
C ILE A 192 -3.29 4.13 5.39
N ASN A 193 -3.00 3.81 4.13
CA ASN A 193 -3.87 3.05 3.25
C ASN A 193 -3.12 1.83 2.72
N ALA A 194 -3.84 0.80 2.32
CA ALA A 194 -3.25 -0.39 1.70
C ALA A 194 -3.99 -0.70 0.39
N GLU A 195 -3.25 -0.90 -0.69
CA GLU A 195 -3.81 -1.16 -2.02
C GLU A 195 -3.02 -2.23 -2.75
N VAL A 196 -3.73 -3.14 -3.44
CA VAL A 196 -3.10 -4.13 -4.32
C VAL A 196 -2.59 -3.45 -5.59
N MET A 197 -1.32 -3.65 -5.90
CA MET A 197 -0.65 -3.14 -7.09
C MET A 197 -0.43 -4.28 -8.09
N GLN A 198 -0.44 -3.97 -9.38
CA GLN A 198 -0.14 -4.98 -10.42
C GLN A 198 1.37 -5.22 -10.55
N ARG A 199 2.19 -4.29 -10.04
CA ARG A 199 3.65 -4.38 -10.02
C ARG A 199 4.23 -3.44 -8.97
N PHE A 200 5.51 -3.60 -8.70
CA PHE A 200 6.26 -2.64 -7.91
C PHE A 200 6.37 -1.30 -8.66
N SER A 201 6.11 -0.21 -7.95
CA SER A 201 6.36 1.15 -8.40
C SER A 201 6.77 2.04 -7.23
N ALA A 202 7.85 2.80 -7.42
CA ALA A 202 8.29 3.83 -6.50
C ALA A 202 7.71 5.22 -6.86
N ALA A 203 6.89 5.33 -7.92
CA ALA A 203 6.37 6.61 -8.36
C ALA A 203 5.35 7.17 -7.34
N PRO A 204 5.35 8.49 -7.07
CA PRO A 204 4.42 9.11 -6.12
C PRO A 204 2.98 9.16 -6.66
N HIS A 205 2.81 9.10 -7.98
CA HIS A 205 1.52 9.09 -8.66
C HIS A 205 1.45 7.92 -9.62
N VAL A 206 0.52 7.00 -9.36
CA VAL A 206 0.36 5.77 -10.16
C VAL A 206 -1.10 5.57 -10.52
N LEU A 207 -1.39 5.35 -11.80
CA LEU A 207 -2.67 4.90 -12.30
C LEU A 207 -2.55 3.45 -12.78
N GLU A 208 -3.15 2.54 -12.03
CA GLU A 208 -3.36 1.14 -12.41
C GLU A 208 -4.59 1.06 -13.33
N SER A 209 -4.40 1.32 -14.62
CA SER A 209 -5.51 1.53 -15.56
C SER A 209 -6.46 0.33 -15.71
N ALA A 210 -5.99 -0.90 -15.44
CA ALA A 210 -6.84 -2.08 -15.50
C ALA A 210 -7.83 -2.18 -14.33
N THR A 211 -7.47 -1.67 -13.15
CA THR A 211 -8.35 -1.60 -11.97
C THR A 211 -9.03 -0.24 -11.83
N GLY A 212 -8.48 0.79 -12.48
CA GLY A 212 -8.92 2.17 -12.35
C GLY A 212 -8.37 2.87 -11.11
N LEU A 213 -7.50 2.23 -10.33
CA LEU A 213 -6.94 2.80 -9.12
C LEU A 213 -5.89 3.87 -9.46
N LEU A 214 -6.10 5.09 -8.98
CA LEU A 214 -5.10 6.15 -8.98
C LEU A 214 -4.68 6.42 -7.53
N ILE A 215 -3.40 6.25 -7.24
CA ILE A 215 -2.78 6.62 -5.95
C ILE A 215 -2.02 7.92 -6.16
N THR A 216 -2.26 8.93 -5.32
CA THR A 216 -1.59 10.23 -5.44
C THR A 216 -1.50 10.95 -4.10
N SER A 217 -0.51 11.82 -3.98
CA SER A 217 -0.43 12.84 -2.93
C SER A 217 -0.70 14.22 -3.50
N VAL A 218 -1.51 15.00 -2.80
CA VAL A 218 -2.07 16.26 -3.27
C VAL A 218 -1.76 17.37 -2.25
N SER A 219 -1.22 18.48 -2.76
CA SER A 219 -1.21 19.78 -2.11
C SER A 219 -2.47 20.53 -2.54
N ILE A 220 -3.25 20.99 -1.56
CA ILE A 220 -4.49 21.74 -1.78
C ILE A 220 -4.21 23.22 -1.54
N ASP A 221 -4.61 24.06 -2.49
CA ASP A 221 -4.54 25.53 -2.40
C ASP A 221 -3.17 26.06 -1.93
N SER A 222 -2.11 25.60 -2.60
CA SER A 222 -0.71 25.98 -2.30
C SER A 222 -0.25 25.57 -0.90
N GLY A 223 -0.57 24.33 -0.52
CA GLY A 223 -0.14 23.74 0.76
C GLY A 223 -0.99 24.14 1.96
N ALA A 224 -2.21 24.64 1.74
CA ALA A 224 -3.18 24.84 2.82
C ALA A 224 -3.51 23.50 3.51
N ASP A 225 -3.65 22.44 2.72
CA ASP A 225 -3.70 21.06 3.18
C ASP A 225 -2.75 20.19 2.35
N LEU A 226 -2.12 19.20 3.00
CA LEU A 226 -1.30 18.18 2.35
C LEU A 226 -1.88 16.81 2.68
N ILE A 227 -2.29 16.07 1.65
CA ILE A 227 -2.95 14.78 1.82
C ILE A 227 -2.38 13.72 0.86
N SER A 228 -2.53 12.46 1.23
CA SER A 228 -2.44 11.32 0.32
C SER A 228 -3.82 10.70 0.19
N MET A 229 -4.20 10.29 -1.01
CA MET A 229 -5.52 9.72 -1.26
C MET A 229 -5.55 8.86 -2.52
N ASN A 230 -6.56 8.00 -2.60
CA ASN A 230 -6.83 7.15 -3.75
C ASN A 230 -8.04 7.69 -4.52
N PHE A 231 -8.05 7.43 -5.82
CA PHE A 231 -9.20 7.64 -6.69
C PHE A 231 -9.51 6.35 -7.45
N ASN A 232 -10.78 6.18 -7.80
CA ASN A 232 -11.23 5.07 -8.63
C ASN A 232 -11.76 5.62 -9.95
N ALA A 233 -11.30 5.06 -11.07
CA ALA A 233 -11.87 5.36 -12.36
C ALA A 233 -13.33 4.91 -12.40
N VAL A 234 -14.20 5.80 -12.85
CA VAL A 234 -15.61 5.50 -13.09
C VAL A 234 -15.74 5.13 -14.56
N SER A 235 -16.52 4.09 -14.87
CA SER A 235 -16.78 3.68 -16.25
C SER A 235 -17.44 4.84 -17.01
N SER A 236 -16.67 5.59 -17.78
CA SER A 236 -17.16 6.63 -18.66
C SER A 236 -16.43 6.56 -19.98
N SER A 237 -17.21 6.35 -21.04
CA SER A 237 -16.81 6.60 -22.42
C SER A 237 -17.64 7.82 -22.87
N PRO A 238 -17.04 8.82 -23.55
CA PRO A 238 -15.69 8.87 -24.10
C PRO A 238 -14.60 9.43 -23.18
N ASN A 239 -14.93 9.95 -21.99
CA ASN A 239 -13.99 10.68 -21.14
C ASN A 239 -13.49 9.84 -19.96
N VAL A 240 -12.21 9.96 -19.59
CA VAL A 240 -11.70 9.33 -18.35
C VAL A 240 -12.21 10.14 -17.15
N VAL A 241 -12.96 9.49 -16.26
CA VAL A 241 -13.46 10.08 -15.01
C VAL A 241 -12.87 9.32 -13.84
N ILE A 242 -12.38 10.05 -12.84
CA ILE A 242 -11.91 9.50 -11.57
C ILE A 242 -12.77 10.03 -10.43
N ARG A 243 -12.95 9.23 -9.38
CA ARG A 243 -13.71 9.60 -8.20
C ARG A 243 -12.84 9.45 -6.96
N ALA A 244 -12.77 10.51 -6.15
CA ALA A 244 -12.07 10.50 -4.88
C ALA A 244 -12.63 9.42 -3.94
N ASN A 245 -11.75 8.61 -3.35
CA ASN A 245 -12.10 7.72 -2.25
C ASN A 245 -11.91 8.46 -0.91
N ALA A 246 -13.00 8.97 -0.35
CA ALA A 246 -12.94 9.74 0.90
C ALA A 246 -12.39 8.95 2.09
N GLU A 247 -12.53 7.63 2.12
CA GLU A 247 -12.01 6.77 3.19
C GLU A 247 -10.49 6.59 3.14
N SER A 248 -9.88 6.92 2.00
CA SER A 248 -8.42 6.85 1.80
C SER A 248 -7.70 8.18 2.05
N VAL A 249 -8.41 9.23 2.48
CA VAL A 249 -7.75 10.53 2.69
C VAL A 249 -6.96 10.49 4.00
N ILE A 250 -5.64 10.56 3.88
CA ILE A 250 -4.72 10.59 5.03
C ILE A 250 -3.86 11.87 5.02
N PRO A 251 -3.61 12.50 6.16
CA PRO A 251 -2.74 13.69 6.25
C PRO A 251 -1.30 13.38 5.88
N ARG A 252 -0.61 14.36 5.29
CA ARG A 252 0.84 14.30 5.03
C ARG A 252 1.60 15.29 5.88
N LYS A 253 2.83 14.92 6.23
CA LYS A 253 3.74 15.75 7.02
C LYS A 253 4.32 16.88 6.19
N GLU A 254 4.78 16.56 4.98
CA GLU A 254 5.55 17.46 4.13
C GLU A 254 5.15 17.28 2.66
N SER A 255 5.36 18.36 1.89
CA SER A 255 5.30 18.35 0.44
C SER A 255 6.57 17.72 -0.15
N PHE A 256 6.57 17.46 -1.45
CA PHE A 256 7.73 16.95 -2.17
C PHE A 256 7.74 17.42 -3.63
N ASP A 257 8.90 17.34 -4.26
CA ASP A 257 9.07 17.72 -5.67
C ASP A 257 8.17 16.86 -6.58
N GLY A 258 7.28 17.51 -7.32
CA GLY A 258 6.33 16.83 -8.20
C GLY A 258 5.07 16.34 -7.50
N ILE A 259 4.75 16.78 -6.28
CA ILE A 259 3.43 16.58 -5.67
C ILE A 259 2.32 17.08 -6.60
N ALA A 260 1.15 16.44 -6.58
CA ALA A 260 0.01 16.93 -7.34
C ALA A 260 -0.57 18.18 -6.67
N GLU A 261 -1.14 19.08 -7.45
CA GLU A 261 -1.74 20.33 -6.95
C GLU A 261 -3.23 20.37 -7.28
N TYR A 262 -4.06 20.56 -6.27
CA TYR A 262 -5.48 20.83 -6.44
C TYR A 262 -5.78 22.28 -6.01
N SER A 263 -6.47 23.03 -6.88
CA SER A 263 -6.97 24.36 -6.52
C SER A 263 -8.48 24.38 -6.42
N THR A 264 -9.00 24.86 -5.31
CA THR A 264 -10.45 25.07 -5.11
C THR A 264 -10.98 26.26 -5.91
N ILE A 265 -10.10 27.17 -6.35
CA ILE A 265 -10.47 28.34 -7.16
C ILE A 265 -10.91 27.93 -8.56
N ASP A 266 -10.19 26.99 -9.18
CA ASP A 266 -10.48 26.55 -10.55
C ASP A 266 -10.92 25.09 -10.68
N GLY A 267 -10.97 24.37 -9.55
CA GLY A 267 -11.43 22.99 -9.47
C GLY A 267 -10.52 22.00 -10.20
N ARG A 268 -9.26 22.33 -10.48
CA ARG A 268 -8.35 21.45 -11.24
C ARG A 268 -7.31 20.77 -10.34
N LEU A 269 -7.23 19.45 -10.47
CA LEU A 269 -6.16 18.60 -9.98
C LEU A 269 -5.11 18.45 -11.08
N ARG A 270 -3.86 18.80 -10.78
CA ARG A 270 -2.73 18.78 -11.69
C ARG A 270 -1.68 17.81 -11.17
N ILE A 271 -1.37 16.80 -11.97
CA ILE A 271 -0.36 15.80 -11.65
C ILE A 271 0.83 16.02 -12.62
N PRO A 272 1.98 16.50 -12.12
CA PRO A 272 3.13 16.84 -12.98
C PRO A 272 3.63 15.66 -13.82
N ALA A 273 3.71 14.48 -13.21
CA ALA A 273 4.06 13.23 -13.87
C ALA A 273 3.23 12.10 -13.28
N LEU A 274 2.51 11.36 -14.13
CA LEU A 274 1.68 10.24 -13.77
C LEU A 274 2.23 8.97 -14.42
N GLU A 275 2.61 8.00 -13.60
CA GLU A 275 2.93 6.68 -14.09
C GLU A 275 1.64 5.91 -14.37
N VAL A 276 1.42 5.54 -15.63
CA VAL A 276 0.25 4.75 -16.05
C VAL A 276 0.71 3.34 -16.34
N ASN A 277 0.13 2.38 -15.63
CA ASN A 277 0.34 0.95 -15.87
C ASN A 277 -0.91 0.36 -16.54
N LEU A 278 -0.71 -0.34 -17.65
CA LEU A 278 -1.73 -1.12 -18.34
C LEU A 278 -1.25 -2.57 -18.48
N ASN A 279 -1.64 -3.42 -17.54
CA ASN A 279 -1.30 -4.85 -17.54
C ASN A 279 0.21 -5.09 -17.70
N GLY A 280 1.03 -4.33 -16.98
CA GLY A 280 2.49 -4.41 -17.01
C GLY A 280 3.17 -3.53 -18.05
N ALA A 281 2.43 -2.95 -19.00
CA ALA A 281 2.96 -1.94 -19.91
C ALA A 281 2.95 -0.57 -19.21
N VAL A 282 4.14 0.00 -19.02
CA VAL A 282 4.35 1.25 -18.28
C VAL A 282 4.59 2.41 -19.23
N SER A 283 3.90 3.52 -18.98
CA SER A 283 4.15 4.81 -19.62
C SER A 283 4.11 5.92 -18.58
N ILE A 284 4.86 6.99 -18.79
CA ILE A 284 4.77 8.22 -17.99
C ILE A 284 4.06 9.26 -18.84
N VAL A 285 3.00 9.84 -18.27
CA VAL A 285 2.23 10.93 -18.88
C VAL A 285 2.49 12.19 -18.05
N ASN A 286 2.78 13.31 -18.71
CA ASN A 286 3.14 14.55 -18.01
C ASN A 286 2.00 15.55 -18.03
N ASN A 287 2.04 16.51 -17.09
CA ASN A 287 1.10 17.64 -17.02
C ASN A 287 -0.37 17.20 -17.10
N VAL A 288 -0.72 16.13 -16.38
CA VAL A 288 -2.08 15.58 -16.39
C VAL A 288 -2.99 16.51 -15.60
N VAL A 289 -4.11 16.91 -16.20
CA VAL A 289 -5.09 17.79 -15.57
C VAL A 289 -6.45 17.10 -15.53
N PHE A 290 -6.99 16.96 -14.32
CA PHE A 290 -8.36 16.56 -14.08
C PHE A 290 -9.16 17.76 -13.55
N VAL A 291 -10.37 17.97 -14.06
CA VAL A 291 -11.28 19.04 -13.60
C VAL A 291 -12.41 18.44 -12.78
N LEU A 292 -12.71 19.02 -11.61
CA LEU A 292 -13.84 18.64 -10.79
C LEU A 292 -15.14 18.91 -11.55
N THR A 293 -15.87 17.84 -11.84
CA THR A 293 -17.11 17.88 -12.64
C THR A 293 -18.36 17.60 -11.82
N ASP A 294 -18.21 16.94 -10.66
CA ASP A 294 -19.30 16.72 -9.71
C ASP A 294 -18.74 16.77 -8.28
N GLN A 295 -19.06 17.85 -7.58
CA GLN A 295 -18.64 18.07 -6.20
C GLN A 295 -19.33 17.11 -5.22
N ALA A 296 -20.57 16.70 -5.48
CA ALA A 296 -21.33 15.84 -4.57
C ALA A 296 -20.73 14.43 -4.51
N THR A 297 -20.18 13.96 -5.62
CA THR A 297 -19.54 12.65 -5.70
C THR A 297 -18.01 12.71 -5.67
N GLY A 298 -17.41 13.90 -5.68
CA GLY A 298 -15.96 14.08 -5.80
C GLY A 298 -15.40 13.54 -7.11
N SER A 299 -16.15 13.68 -8.21
CA SER A 299 -15.77 13.15 -9.53
C SER A 299 -15.07 14.20 -10.38
N PHE A 300 -13.91 13.83 -10.91
CA PHE A 300 -13.10 14.64 -11.79
C PHE A 300 -13.02 14.01 -13.18
N THR A 301 -13.06 14.83 -14.23
CA THR A 301 -12.91 14.40 -15.61
C THR A 301 -11.55 14.82 -16.14
N LEU A 302 -10.86 13.94 -16.86
CA LEU A 302 -9.60 14.26 -17.53
C LEU A 302 -9.82 15.39 -18.54
N GLU A 303 -9.11 16.51 -18.36
CA GLU A 303 -9.18 17.70 -19.20
C GLU A 303 -8.04 17.69 -20.24
N SER A 304 -6.80 17.41 -19.83
CA SER A 304 -5.63 17.41 -20.70
C SER A 304 -4.46 16.62 -20.12
N PHE A 305 -3.48 16.30 -20.98
CA PHE A 305 -2.18 15.77 -20.62
C PHE A 305 -1.19 15.95 -21.78
N ASP A 306 0.10 15.92 -21.49
CA ASP A 306 1.17 15.90 -22.48
C ASP A 306 1.66 14.46 -22.74
N GLN A 307 1.86 14.13 -24.01
CA GLN A 307 2.30 12.82 -24.49
C GLN A 307 3.80 12.81 -24.81
#